data_AF-A0A660RBB2-F1
#
_entry.id   AF-A0A660RBB2-F1
#
_cell.length_a   1.000
_cell.length_b   1.000
_cell.length_c   1.000
_cell.angle_alpha   90.00
_cell.angle_beta   90.00
_cell.angle_gamma   90.00
#
_symmetry.space_group_name_H-M   'P 1'
#
loop_
_entity.id
_entity.type
_entity.pdbx_description
1 polymer ?
#
loop_
_entity_poly.entity_id
_entity_poly.type
_entity_poly.pdbx_seq_one_letter_code
_entity_poly.pdbx_strand_id
1 'polypeptide(L)' 'VGIDSLPGDLREVAILRLKNMELSLRELADKLGLESKSVVQNKMNRILKIAEKLKKMEDSK' A
#
# COMPACT_ATOMS: atom_id res chain seq x y z
N VAL A 1 -7.94 7.41 11.33
CA VAL A 1 -6.62 6.71 11.25
C VAL A 1 -5.97 7.04 9.91
N GLY A 2 -4.64 7.10 9.84
CA GLY A 2 -3.89 7.51 8.64
C GLY A 2 -2.87 6.47 8.18
N ILE A 3 -2.11 6.80 7.13
CA ILE A 3 -1.06 5.93 6.55
C ILE A 3 -0.03 5.47 7.60
N ASP A 4 0.19 6.27 8.65
CA ASP A 4 1.14 5.99 9.73
C ASP A 4 0.74 4.79 10.59
N SER A 5 -0.55 4.40 10.56
CA SER A 5 -1.06 3.22 11.25
C SER A 5 -0.81 1.90 10.49
N LEU A 6 -0.29 1.96 9.27
CA LEU A 6 0.06 0.77 8.51
C LEU A 6 1.30 0.08 9.11
N PRO A 7 1.37 -1.26 9.05
CA PRO A 7 2.61 -2.00 9.25
C PRO A 7 3.76 -1.41 8.42
N GLY A 8 4.98 -1.38 8.96
CA GLY A 8 6.10 -0.66 8.32
C GLY A 8 6.33 -1.03 6.86
N ASP A 9 6.19 -2.31 6.53
CA ASP A 9 6.37 -2.85 5.18
C ASP A 9 5.25 -2.44 4.19
N LEU A 10 4.06 -2.11 4.70
CA LEU A 10 2.94 -1.56 3.92
C LEU A 10 3.01 -0.04 3.87
N ARG A 11 3.41 0.60 4.97
CA ARG A 11 3.58 2.05 5.06
C ARG A 11 4.60 2.54 4.03
N GLU A 12 5.72 1.84 3.90
CA GLU A 12 6.77 2.17 2.94
C GLU A 12 6.26 2.15 1.49
N VAL A 13 5.55 1.08 1.10
CA VAL A 13 4.92 0.98 -0.22
C VAL A 13 3.90 2.10 -0.44
N ALA A 14 3.05 2.36 0.55
CA ALA A 14 2.03 3.38 0.47
C ALA A 14 2.64 4.78 0.30
N ILE A 15 3.69 5.11 1.06
CA ILE A 15 4.40 6.39 0.94
C ILE A 15 5.05 6.51 -0.43
N LEU A 16 5.74 5.46 -0.89
CA LEU A 16 6.40 5.51 -2.19
C LEU A 16 5.40 5.66 -3.34
N ARG A 17 4.25 4.98 -3.27
CA ARG A 17 3.16 5.10 -4.25
C ARG A 17 2.58 6.51 -4.28
N LEU A 18 2.34 7.13 -3.13
CA LEU A 18 1.83 8.49 -3.05
C LEU A 18 2.81 9.53 -3.62
N LYS A 19 4.12 9.32 -3.41
CA LYS A 19 5.16 10.19 -3.94
C LYS A 19 5.43 10.01 -5.44
N ASN A 20 5.03 8.88 -6.02
CA ASN A 20 5.36 8.50 -7.39
C ASN A 20 4.15 7.78 -8.03
N MET A 21 3.06 8.51 -8.25
CA MET A 21 1.78 7.92 -8.71
C MET A 21 1.84 7.45 -10.18
N GLU A 22 2.71 8.08 -10.96
CA GLU A 22 2.99 7.81 -12.37
C GLU A 22 3.79 6.54 -12.62
N LEU A 23 4.53 6.05 -11.62
CA LEU A 23 5.35 4.86 -11.77
C LEU A 23 4.52 3.59 -11.88
N SER A 24 4.99 2.65 -12.68
CA SER A 24 4.48 1.30 -12.73
C SER A 24 4.82 0.53 -11.44
N LEU A 25 4.09 -0.57 -11.19
CA LEU A 25 4.38 -1.47 -10.07
C LEU A 25 5.77 -2.12 -10.16
N ARG A 26 6.32 -2.25 -11.37
CA ARG A 26 7.67 -2.77 -11.57
C ARG A 26 8.70 -1.75 -11.10
N GLU A 27 8.57 -0.49 -11.52
CA GLU A 27 9.48 0.59 -11.10
C GLU A 27 9.42 0.85 -9.60
N LEU A 28 8.24 0.71 -8.99
CA LEU A 28 8.11 0.75 -7.53
C LEU A 28 8.81 -0.43 -6.86
N ALA A 29 8.73 -1.63 -7.42
CA ALA A 29 9.45 -2.80 -6.90
C ALA A 29 10.97 -2.58 -6.96
N ASP A 30 11.46 -2.08 -8.10
CA ASP A 30 12.88 -1.79 -8.28
C ASP A 30 13.38 -0.72 -7.29
N LYS A 31 12.60 0.34 -7.04
CA LYS A 31 12.92 1.37 -6.03
C LYS A 31 12.92 0.85 -4.59
N LEU A 32 12.14 -0.19 -4.30
CA LEU A 32 12.06 -0.81 -2.97
C LEU A 32 13.05 -1.97 -2.79
N GLY A 33 13.85 -2.29 -3.80
CA GLY A 33 14.71 -3.48 -3.78
C GLY A 33 13.92 -4.79 -3.71
N LEU A 34 12.70 -4.82 -4.23
CA LEU A 34 11.84 -6.00 -4.24
C LEU A 34 11.98 -6.76 -5.56
N GLU A 35 11.91 -8.09 -5.47
CA GLU A 35 12.19 -8.98 -6.60
C GLU A 35 11.23 -8.79 -7.80
N SER A 36 9.98 -8.39 -7.53
CA SER A 36 8.98 -8.27 -8.58
C SER A 36 7.79 -7.36 -8.25
N LYS A 37 7.10 -6.92 -9.31
CA LYS A 37 5.87 -6.14 -9.23
C LYS A 37 4.76 -6.82 -8.42
N SER A 38 4.75 -8.16 -8.33
CA SER A 38 3.72 -8.91 -7.61
C SER A 38 3.83 -8.73 -6.10
N VAL A 39 5.05 -8.54 -5.57
CA VAL A 39 5.28 -8.25 -4.14
C VAL A 39 4.66 -6.90 -3.77
N VAL A 40 4.88 -5.88 -4.62
CA VAL A 40 4.24 -4.56 -4.46
C VAL A 40 2.73 -4.68 -4.57
N GLN A 41 2.22 -5.39 -5.58
CA GLN A 41 0.77 -5.61 -5.74
C GLN A 41 0.14 -6.29 -4.51
N ASN A 42 0.78 -7.30 -3.94
CA ASN A 42 0.30 -7.98 -2.74
C ASN A 42 0.20 -7.00 -1.56
N LYS A 43 1.24 -6.20 -1.34
CA LYS A 43 1.25 -5.17 -0.29
C LYS A 43 0.14 -4.13 -0.52
N MET A 44 -0.06 -3.67 -1.76
CA MET A 44 -1.18 -2.77 -2.12
C MET A 44 -2.54 -3.40 -1.84
N ASN A 45 -2.74 -4.68 -2.18
CA ASN A 45 -3.98 -5.40 -1.88
C ASN A 45 -4.23 -5.51 -0.37
N ARG A 46 -3.18 -5.69 0.44
CA ARG A 46 -3.29 -5.69 1.91
C ARG A 46 -3.70 -4.32 2.44
N ILE A 47 -3.15 -3.24 1.89
CA ILE A 47 -3.55 -1.86 2.23
C ILE A 47 -5.02 -1.63 1.91
N LEU A 48 -5.47 -2.02 0.71
CA LEU A 48 -6.88 -1.91 0.31
C LEU A 48 -7.81 -2.67 1.26
N LYS A 49 -7.45 -3.90 1.66
CA LYS A 49 -8.24 -4.67 2.64
C LYS A 49 -8.33 -3.98 4.01
N ILE A 50 -7.27 -3.29 4.45
CA ILE A 50 -7.30 -2.50 5.68
C ILE A 50 -8.28 -1.33 5.51
N ALA A 51 -8.20 -0.61 4.40
CA ALA A 51 -9.11 0.50 4.09
C ALA A 51 -10.58 0.06 4.02
N GLU A 52 -10.87 -1.09 3.38
CA GLU A 52 -12.21 -1.66 3.32
C GLU A 52 -12.77 -2.00 4.70
N LYS A 53 -11.95 -2.56 5.59
CA LYS A 53 -12.36 -2.87 6.97
C LYS A 53 -12.71 -1.60 7.75
N LEU A 54 -11.89 -0.55 7.60
CA LEU A 54 -12.13 0.74 8.23
C LEU A 54 -13.43 1.36 7.74
N LYS A 55 -13.66 1.36 6.43
CA LYS A 55 -14.89 1.86 5.82
C LYS A 55 -16.12 1.10 6.35
N LYS A 56 -16.07 -0.23 6.40
CA LYS A 56 -17.18 -1.04 6.96
C LYS A 56 -17.47 -0.73 8.43
N MET A 57 -16.43 -0.44 9.22
CA MET A 57 -16.59 -0.05 10.63
C MET A 57 -17.19 1.35 10.78
N GLU A 58 -16.95 2.26 9.83
CA GLU A 58 -17.57 3.59 9.79
C GLU A 58 -19.03 3.50 9.34
N ASP A 59 -19.33 2.71 8.31
CA ASP A 59 -20.70 2.52 7.79
C ASP A 59 -21.64 1.80 8.77
N SER A 60 -21.08 1.12 9.80
CA SER A 60 -21.85 0.39 10.82
C SER A 60 -22.06 1.19 12.13
N LYS A 61 -21.63 2.46 12.17
CA LYS A 61 -21.85 3.38 13.29
C LYS A 61 -22.99 4.34 12.99
#